data_AF-A0A268FBM8-F1
#
_entry.id   AF-A0A268FBM8-F1
#
_cell.length_a   1.000
_cell.length_b   1.000
_cell.length_c   1.000
_cell.angle_alpha   90.00
_cell.angle_beta   90.00
_cell.angle_gamma   90.00
#
_symmetry.space_group_name_H-M   'P 1'
#
loop_
_entity.id
_entity.type
_entity.pdbx_description
1 polymer ?
#
loop_
_entity_poly.entity_id
_entity_poly.type
_entity_poly.pdbx_seq_one_letter_code
_entity_poly.pdbx_strand_id
1 'polypeptide(L)'
;MSIFYYYGLLQEKEDQLRRLKNGKSDLKAIKHEMTSYSDNVVKPDLSASTWHGTLAVEFENIRTKGAFQQYQDIEIKQLPNRISEINEKINSLQSEMNSIRHTIHELEEEREKEMKRKQKKK
;
A
#
# COMPACT_ATOMS: atom_id res chain seq x y z
N MET A 1 -21.45 5.69 23.06
CA MET A 1 -20.02 6.11 23.13
C MET A 1 -19.95 7.62 22.99
N SER A 2 -18.90 8.27 23.48
CA SER A 2 -18.75 9.73 23.46
C SER A 2 -18.37 10.25 22.07
N ILE A 3 -18.78 11.47 21.72
CA ILE A 3 -18.31 12.15 20.50
C ILE A 3 -16.77 12.26 20.46
N PHE A 4 -16.11 12.44 21.61
CA PHE A 4 -14.65 12.49 21.72
C PHE A 4 -13.99 11.17 21.29
N TYR A 5 -14.66 10.03 21.53
CA TYR A 5 -14.17 8.74 21.09
C TYR A 5 -14.15 8.64 19.56
N TYR A 6 -15.21 9.09 18.88
CA TYR A 6 -15.28 9.05 17.42
C TYR A 6 -14.27 10.00 16.76
N TYR A 7 -13.98 11.15 17.37
CA TYR A 7 -12.89 12.02 16.92
C TYR A 7 -11.52 11.33 17.04
N GLY A 8 -11.25 10.65 18.16
CA GLY A 8 -10.01 9.88 18.33
C GLY A 8 -9.90 8.73 17.32
N LEU A 9 -10.99 8.01 17.08
CA LEU A 9 -11.04 6.94 16.09
C LEU A 9 -10.82 7.48 14.67
N LEU A 10 -11.40 8.62 14.31
CA LEU A 10 -11.18 9.27 13.02
C LEU A 10 -9.70 9.63 12.83
N GLN A 11 -9.07 10.22 13.85
CA GLN A 11 -7.65 10.58 13.82
C GLN A 11 -6.76 9.34 13.63
N GLU A 12 -7.06 8.23 14.32
CA GLU A 12 -6.32 6.97 14.14
C GLU A 12 -6.42 6.46 12.71
N LYS A 13 -7.62 6.48 12.12
CA LYS A 13 -7.87 6.05 10.74
C LYS A 13 -7.16 6.93 9.72
N GLU A 14 -7.08 8.24 9.97
CA GLU A 14 -6.32 9.18 9.14
C GLU A 14 -4.81 8.90 9.17
N ASP A 15 -4.25 8.54 10.33
CA ASP A 15 -2.85 8.11 10.43
C ASP A 15 -2.59 6.81 9.68
N GLN A 16 -3.45 5.81 9.87
CA GLN A 16 -3.36 4.53 9.15
C GLN A 16 -3.41 4.75 7.63
N LEU A 17 -4.31 5.60 7.15
CA LEU A 17 -4.44 5.95 5.75
C LEU A 17 -3.17 6.65 5.22
N ARG A 18 -2.61 7.59 5.98
CA ARG A 18 -1.36 8.28 5.65
C ARG A 18 -0.20 7.29 5.51
N ARG A 19 -0.04 6.40 6.48
CA ARG A 19 1.02 5.37 6.46
C ARG A 19 0.89 4.43 5.27
N LEU A 20 -0.34 3.98 4.95
CA LEU A 20 -0.58 3.14 3.78
C LEU A 20 -0.28 3.85 2.46
N LYS A 21 -0.65 5.13 2.33
CA LYS A 21 -0.33 5.93 1.13
C LYS A 21 1.17 6.10 0.94
N ASN A 22 1.92 6.32 2.01
CA ASN A 22 3.38 6.41 1.96
C ASN A 22 3.99 5.07 1.55
N GLY A 23 3.63 3.97 2.21
CA GLY A 23 4.14 2.65 1.86
C GLY A 23 3.79 2.22 0.43
N LYS A 24 2.61 2.60 -0.08
CA LYS A 24 2.25 2.41 -1.49
C LYS A 24 3.18 3.19 -2.43
N SER A 25 3.56 4.41 -2.07
CA SER A 25 4.49 5.23 -2.86
C SER A 25 5.86 4.55 -2.92
N ASP A 26 6.35 4.07 -1.78
CA ASP A 26 7.64 3.38 -1.69
C ASP A 26 7.65 2.11 -2.54
N LEU A 27 6.60 1.29 -2.45
CA LEU A 27 6.47 0.08 -3.28
C LEU A 27 6.38 0.39 -4.78
N LYS A 28 5.76 1.52 -5.15
CA LYS A 28 5.74 1.96 -6.56
C LYS A 28 7.12 2.40 -7.04
N ALA A 29 7.89 3.08 -6.19
CA ALA A 29 9.27 3.45 -6.49
C ALA A 29 10.13 2.19 -6.70
N ILE A 30 10.05 1.23 -5.77
CA ILE A 30 10.74 -0.07 -5.89
C ILE A 30 10.33 -0.78 -7.18
N LYS A 31 9.04 -0.83 -7.52
CA LYS A 31 8.59 -1.43 -8.77
C LYS A 31 9.21 -0.74 -9.99
N HIS A 32 9.26 0.59 -9.99
CA HIS A 32 9.85 1.35 -11.09
C HIS A 32 11.35 1.08 -11.23
N GLU A 33 12.08 1.03 -10.11
CA GLU A 33 13.50 0.64 -10.07
C GLU A 33 13.70 -0.79 -10.58
N MET A 34 12.86 -1.74 -10.17
CA MET A 34 12.95 -3.10 -10.69
C MET A 34 12.70 -3.15 -12.21
N THR A 35 11.74 -2.39 -12.73
CA THR A 35 11.55 -2.35 -14.18
C THR A 35 12.75 -1.72 -14.91
N SER A 36 13.38 -0.68 -14.35
CA SER A 36 14.55 -0.04 -14.97
C SER A 36 15.80 -0.93 -14.93
N TYR A 37 15.96 -1.78 -13.92
CA TYR A 37 17.07 -2.74 -13.84
C TYR A 37 16.82 -4.05 -14.58
N SER A 38 15.59 -4.30 -15.07
CA SER A 38 15.24 -5.58 -15.67
C SER A 38 16.18 -5.96 -16.81
N ASP A 39 16.56 -5.00 -17.66
CA ASP A 39 17.47 -5.25 -18.80
C ASP A 39 18.86 -5.71 -18.37
N ASN A 40 19.41 -5.16 -17.27
CA ASN A 40 20.71 -5.58 -16.73
C ASN A 40 20.65 -7.00 -16.13
N VAL A 41 19.48 -7.39 -15.61
CA VAL A 41 19.25 -8.75 -15.10
C VAL A 41 19.03 -9.73 -16.26
N VAL A 42 18.39 -9.29 -17.36
CA VAL A 42 18.10 -10.13 -18.53
C VAL A 42 19.34 -10.31 -19.42
N LYS A 43 20.11 -9.25 -19.64
CA LYS A 43 21.26 -9.17 -20.57
C LYS A 43 22.52 -8.62 -19.88
N PRO A 44 23.18 -9.42 -19.03
CA PRO A 44 24.43 -9.00 -18.40
C PRO A 44 25.61 -9.02 -19.37
N ASP A 45 26.63 -8.21 -19.07
CA ASP A 45 27.90 -8.17 -19.83
C ASP A 45 28.66 -9.52 -19.76
N LEU A 46 28.46 -10.29 -18.69
CA LEU A 46 29.01 -11.64 -18.50
C LEU A 46 27.92 -12.67 -18.77
N SER A 47 27.99 -13.30 -19.93
CA SER A 47 27.07 -14.32 -20.42
C SER A 47 27.88 -15.47 -21.04
N ALA A 48 27.26 -16.61 -21.32
CA ALA A 48 27.96 -17.75 -21.96
C ALA A 48 28.58 -17.41 -23.34
N SER A 49 28.14 -16.33 -23.99
CA SER A 49 28.68 -15.86 -25.27
C SER A 49 29.83 -14.84 -25.13
N THR A 50 29.93 -14.14 -23.99
CA THR A 50 31.04 -13.22 -23.67
C THR A 50 32.07 -13.86 -22.75
N TRP A 51 31.67 -14.87 -21.97
CA TRP A 51 32.47 -15.68 -21.08
C TRP A 51 32.23 -17.17 -21.41
N HIS A 52 33.29 -17.92 -21.71
CA HIS A 52 33.16 -19.27 -22.31
C HIS A 52 33.54 -20.39 -21.32
N GLY A 53 33.02 -21.60 -21.56
CA GLY A 53 33.36 -22.83 -20.82
C GLY A 53 32.26 -23.32 -19.87
N THR A 54 32.49 -24.47 -19.22
CA THR A 54 31.49 -25.16 -18.36
C THR A 54 30.97 -24.27 -17.24
N LEU A 55 31.85 -23.50 -16.59
CA LEU A 55 31.48 -22.57 -15.52
C LEU A 55 30.54 -21.44 -16.00
N ALA A 56 30.71 -20.97 -17.24
CA ALA A 56 29.84 -19.95 -17.80
C ALA A 56 28.43 -20.50 -18.11
N VAL A 57 28.34 -21.75 -18.56
CA VAL A 57 27.06 -22.44 -18.77
C VAL A 57 26.35 -22.73 -17.44
N GLU A 58 27.08 -23.13 -16.41
CA GLU A 58 26.52 -23.32 -15.07
C GLU A 58 26.04 -22.01 -14.45
N PHE A 59 26.84 -20.95 -14.54
CA PHE A 59 26.46 -19.60 -14.10
C PHE A 59 25.16 -19.14 -14.78
N GLU A 60 25.09 -19.27 -16.10
CA GLU A 60 23.92 -18.87 -16.89
C GLU A 60 22.66 -19.68 -16.51
N ASN A 61 22.81 -20.98 -16.25
CA ASN A 61 21.72 -21.82 -15.77
C ASN A 61 21.21 -21.41 -14.39
N ILE A 62 22.11 -21.14 -13.43
CA ILE A 62 21.73 -20.68 -12.08
C ILE A 62 21.00 -19.34 -12.17
N ARG A 63 21.52 -18.44 -13.00
CA ARG A 63 20.95 -17.09 -13.21
C ARG A 63 19.55 -17.16 -13.81
N THR A 64 19.39 -17.88 -14.93
CA THR A 64 18.14 -17.93 -15.68
C THR A 64 17.06 -18.75 -14.98
N LYS A 65 17.41 -19.93 -14.44
CA LYS A 65 16.44 -20.82 -13.76
C LYS A 65 16.15 -20.43 -12.31
N GLY A 66 17.03 -19.64 -11.68
CA GLY A 66 16.88 -19.22 -10.29
C GLY A 66 16.53 -17.74 -10.17
N ALA A 67 17.54 -16.89 -10.29
CA ALA A 67 17.43 -15.46 -9.96
C ALA A 67 16.46 -14.71 -10.89
N PHE A 68 16.52 -14.95 -12.20
CA PHE A 68 15.68 -14.25 -13.18
C PHE A 68 14.19 -14.60 -13.04
N GLN A 69 13.88 -15.88 -12.82
CA GLN A 69 12.49 -16.31 -12.61
C GLN A 69 11.89 -15.71 -11.33
N GLN A 70 12.67 -15.69 -10.24
CA GLN A 70 12.25 -15.05 -8.98
C GLN A 70 12.06 -13.54 -9.15
N TYR A 71 12.96 -12.89 -9.88
CA TYR A 71 12.88 -11.47 -10.20
C TYR A 71 11.58 -11.13 -10.95
N GLN A 72 11.27 -11.89 -12.01
CA GLN A 72 10.04 -11.72 -12.78
C GLN A 72 8.79 -11.98 -11.95
N ASP A 73 8.80 -12.99 -11.07
CA ASP A 73 7.65 -13.26 -10.19
C ASP A 73 7.40 -12.09 -9.23
N ILE A 74 8.45 -11.49 -8.67
CA ILE A 74 8.33 -10.30 -7.82
C ILE A 74 7.78 -9.11 -8.62
N GLU A 75 8.38 -8.81 -9.78
CA GLU A 75 8.06 -7.63 -10.58
C GLU A 75 6.63 -7.68 -11.16
N ILE A 76 6.25 -8.82 -11.74
CA ILE A 76 5.04 -8.95 -12.56
C ILE A 76 3.85 -9.39 -11.70
N LYS A 77 4.09 -10.11 -10.59
CA LYS A 77 3.01 -10.70 -9.80
C LYS A 77 2.98 -10.17 -8.37
N GLN A 78 4.05 -10.34 -7.59
CA GLN A 78 3.99 -10.04 -6.15
C GLN A 78 3.78 -8.55 -5.88
N LEU A 79 4.59 -7.67 -6.49
CA LEU A 79 4.47 -6.22 -6.29
C LEU A 79 3.12 -5.66 -6.76
N PRO A 80 2.63 -5.97 -7.98
CA PRO A 80 1.31 -5.54 -8.41
C PRO A 80 0.18 -6.01 -7.48
N ASN A 81 0.23 -7.27 -7.04
CA ASN A 81 -0.77 -7.81 -6.12
C ASN A 81 -0.77 -7.06 -4.77
N ARG A 82 0.40 -6.85 -4.17
CA ARG A 82 0.51 -6.09 -2.90
C ARG A 82 0.05 -4.64 -3.06
N ILE A 83 0.36 -4.00 -4.18
CA ILE A 83 -0.14 -2.65 -4.47
C ILE A 83 -1.68 -2.65 -4.59
N SER A 84 -2.27 -3.70 -5.18
CA SER A 84 -3.74 -3.85 -5.27
C SER A 84 -4.36 -4.01 -3.88
N GLU A 85 -3.84 -4.90 -3.06
CA GLU A 85 -4.30 -5.12 -1.68
C GLU A 85 -4.24 -3.83 -0.84
N ILE A 86 -3.18 -3.03 -1.00
CA ILE A 86 -3.08 -1.72 -0.35
C ILE A 86 -4.16 -0.76 -0.85
N ASN A 87 -4.49 -0.75 -2.15
CA ASN A 87 -5.56 0.08 -2.69
C ASN A 87 -6.93 -0.31 -2.11
N GLU A 88 -7.20 -1.62 -2.03
CA GLU A 88 -8.42 -2.14 -1.41
C GLU A 88 -8.52 -1.70 0.04
N LYS A 89 -7.41 -1.79 0.81
CA LYS A 89 -7.41 -1.34 2.20
C LYS A 89 -7.56 0.17 2.35
N ILE A 90 -6.97 0.96 1.46
CA ILE A 90 -7.18 2.41 1.39
C ILE A 90 -8.67 2.73 1.18
N ASN A 91 -9.32 2.07 0.22
CA ASN A 91 -10.74 2.28 -0.07
C ASN A 91 -11.62 1.89 1.13
N SER A 92 -11.32 0.75 1.77
CA SER A 92 -12.00 0.30 3.00
C SER A 92 -11.87 1.33 4.13
N LEU A 93 -10.67 1.85 4.39
CA LEU A 93 -10.45 2.88 5.42
C LEU A 93 -11.19 4.18 5.10
N GLN A 94 -11.22 4.60 3.84
CA GLN A 94 -11.97 5.79 3.45
C GLN A 94 -13.48 5.63 3.68
N SER A 95 -14.03 4.46 3.38
CA SER A 95 -15.43 4.14 3.69
C SER A 95 -15.69 4.14 5.21
N GLU A 96 -14.82 3.50 6.00
CA GLU A 96 -14.92 3.52 7.47
C GLU A 96 -14.89 4.95 8.02
N MET A 97 -13.98 5.79 7.53
CA MET A 97 -13.87 7.20 7.92
C MET A 97 -15.14 7.99 7.59
N ASN A 98 -15.75 7.74 6.43
CA ASN A 98 -17.01 8.39 6.05
C ASN A 98 -18.15 8.00 7.00
N SER A 99 -18.25 6.73 7.39
CA SER A 99 -19.21 6.28 8.40
C SER A 99 -18.96 6.95 9.75
N ILE A 100 -17.71 7.05 10.20
CA ILE A 100 -17.36 7.73 11.46
C ILE A 100 -17.77 9.21 11.41
N ARG A 101 -17.49 9.91 10.32
CA ARG A 101 -17.87 11.32 10.14
C ARG A 101 -19.39 11.50 10.18
N HIS A 102 -20.14 10.59 9.58
CA HIS A 102 -21.60 10.60 9.66
C HIS A 102 -22.09 10.46 11.11
N THR A 103 -21.54 9.50 11.86
CA THR A 103 -21.87 9.33 13.28
C THR A 103 -21.51 10.55 14.12
N ILE A 104 -20.36 11.18 13.86
CA ILE A 104 -19.99 12.45 14.55
C ILE A 104 -21.05 13.51 14.30
N HIS A 105 -21.48 13.68 13.04
CA HIS A 105 -22.47 14.67 12.66
C HIS A 105 -23.82 14.46 13.37
N GLU A 106 -24.31 13.21 13.41
CA GLU A 106 -25.54 12.86 14.13
C GLU A 106 -25.45 13.21 15.62
N LEU A 107 -24.32 12.87 16.27
CA LEU A 107 -24.09 13.15 17.68
C LEU A 107 -23.99 14.66 17.98
N GLU A 108 -23.45 15.45 17.05
CA GLU A 108 -23.40 16.91 17.18
C GLU A 108 -24.80 17.53 17.12
N GLU A 109 -25.60 17.09 16.15
CA GLU A 109 -26.99 17.55 16.03
C GLU A 109 -27.81 17.21 17.28
N GLU A 110 -27.67 16.00 17.81
CA GLU A 110 -28.36 15.59 19.04
C GLU A 110 -27.97 16.48 20.22
N ARG A 111 -26.66 16.73 20.40
CA ARG A 111 -26.17 17.65 21.43
C ARG A 111 -26.75 19.05 21.28
N GLU A 112 -26.80 19.58 20.06
CA GLU A 112 -27.35 20.91 19.80
C GLU A 112 -28.85 20.98 20.12
N LYS A 113 -29.62 19.97 19.70
CA LYS A 113 -31.06 19.82 20.02
C LYS A 113 -31.28 19.77 21.53
N GLU A 114 -30.46 19.02 22.27
CA GLU A 114 -30.53 18.98 23.73
C GLU A 114 -30.21 20.31 24.40
N MET A 115 -29.18 21.03 23.94
CA MET A 115 -28.84 22.35 24.47
C MET A 115 -29.98 23.35 24.26
N LYS A 116 -30.58 23.36 23.06
CA LYS A 116 -31.76 24.20 22.77
C LYS A 116 -32.96 23.84 23.66
N ARG A 117 -33.21 22.56 23.93
CA ARG A 117 -34.26 22.11 24.86
C ARG A 117 -34.01 22.56 26.29
N LYS A 118 -32.77 22.51 26.77
CA LYS A 118 -32.39 22.97 28.12
C LYS A 118 -32.51 24.49 28.26
N GLN A 119 -32.20 25.26 27.21
CA GLN A 119 -32.38 26.71 27.20
C GLN A 119 -33.85 27.14 27.20
N LYS A 120 -34.74 26.40 26.52
CA LYS A 120 -36.20 26.69 26.51
C LYS A 120 -36.93 26.35 27.82
N LYS A 121 -36.30 25.57 28.72
CA LYS A 121 -36.86 25.16 30.02
C LYS A 121 -36.40 26.03 31.19
N LYS A 122 -35.53 27.00 30.95
CA LYS A 122 -35.10 28.04 31.90
C LYS A 122 -35.80 29.34 31.56
#